data_AF-A0A7X4JU67-F1
#
_entry.id   AF-A0A7X4JU67-F1
#
_cell.length_a   1.000
_cell.length_b   1.000
_cell.length_c   1.000
_cell.angle_alpha   90.00
_cell.angle_beta   90.00
_cell.angle_gamma   90.00
#
_symmetry.space_group_name_H-M   'P 1'
#
loop_
_entity.id
_entity.type
_entity.pdbx_description
1 polymer ?
#
loop_
_entity_poly.entity_id
_entity_poly.type
_entity_poly.pdbx_seq_one_letter_code
_entity_poly.pdbx_strand_id
1 'polypeptide(L)'
;MNEWTSSELQFIFNTFSFLLWGALVMWMAAGFTMLESGSVRTKNASVICLKNIGLYSVAGISFYVIGYNLMYLDVGSLIGSFSLLRTPSSDELALLAGVEGAREAVIATGYAVMSDWFFQMVFVATAASIVSGALAERVKLWSFFVFTLVLTAFIYPIVGAWTWGGGWLSQMGFQDFAGSTIVHGTGGCAALA
;
A
#
# COMPACT_ATOMS: atom_id res chain seq x y z
N MET A 1 -23.10 -28.27 15.24
CA MET A 1 -22.37 -27.38 14.33
C MET A 1 -22.49 -25.99 14.93
N ASN A 2 -21.38 -25.34 15.29
CA ASN A 2 -21.45 -23.98 15.79
C ASN A 2 -21.85 -23.07 14.63
N GLU A 3 -22.94 -22.31 14.78
CA GLU A 3 -23.38 -21.33 13.80
C GLU A 3 -22.42 -20.13 13.84
N TRP A 4 -21.94 -19.72 12.66
CA TRP A 4 -21.11 -18.53 12.52
C TRP A 4 -21.96 -17.28 12.75
N THR A 5 -21.45 -16.35 13.55
CA THR A 5 -22.06 -15.03 13.75
C THR A 5 -21.92 -14.15 12.50
N SER A 6 -22.78 -13.14 12.37
CA SER A 6 -22.70 -12.20 11.22
C SER A 6 -21.38 -11.44 11.17
N SER A 7 -20.79 -11.08 12.32
CA SER A 7 -19.51 -10.39 12.41
C SER A 7 -18.33 -11.27 11.98
N GLU A 8 -18.33 -12.55 12.35
CA GLU A 8 -17.34 -13.52 11.88
C GLU A 8 -17.36 -13.68 10.35
N LEU A 9 -18.57 -13.78 9.76
CA LEU A 9 -18.72 -13.86 8.31
C LEU A 9 -18.19 -12.59 7.62
N GLN A 10 -18.54 -11.41 8.13
CA GLN A 10 -18.02 -10.13 7.59
C GLN A 10 -16.49 -10.09 7.65
N PHE A 11 -15.90 -10.43 8.80
CA PHE A 11 -14.46 -10.47 8.96
C PHE A 11 -13.78 -11.38 7.93
N ILE A 12 -14.30 -12.59 7.75
CA ILE A 12 -13.77 -13.57 6.80
C ILE A 12 -13.88 -13.05 5.37
N PHE A 13 -15.05 -12.58 4.96
CA PHE A 13 -15.27 -12.13 3.58
C PHE A 13 -14.54 -10.84 3.23
N ASN A 14 -14.43 -9.89 4.16
CA ASN A 14 -13.65 -8.67 3.94
C ASN A 14 -12.16 -8.99 3.81
N THR A 15 -11.64 -9.84 4.71
CA THR A 15 -10.25 -10.31 4.66
C THR A 15 -9.95 -11.02 3.34
N PHE A 16 -10.82 -11.94 2.93
CA PHE A 16 -10.69 -12.64 1.66
C PHE A 16 -10.75 -11.68 0.47
N SER A 17 -11.66 -10.71 0.52
CA SER A 17 -11.83 -9.71 -0.53
C SER A 17 -10.58 -8.85 -0.70
N PHE A 18 -9.93 -8.39 0.38
CA PHE A 18 -8.66 -7.66 0.27
C PHE A 18 -7.54 -8.48 -0.35
N LEU A 19 -7.45 -9.77 -0.04
CA LEU A 19 -6.47 -10.65 -0.66
C LEU A 19 -6.77 -10.88 -2.15
N LEU A 20 -8.03 -11.12 -2.51
CA LEU A 20 -8.44 -11.35 -3.90
C LEU A 20 -8.25 -10.08 -4.74
N TRP A 21 -8.80 -8.94 -4.30
CA TRP A 21 -8.66 -7.67 -5.00
C TRP A 21 -7.23 -7.19 -5.03
N GLY A 22 -6.47 -7.37 -3.94
CA GLY A 22 -5.04 -7.08 -3.91
C GLY A 22 -4.25 -7.90 -4.93
N ALA A 23 -4.61 -9.18 -5.13
CA ALA A 23 -3.99 -10.02 -6.16
C ALA A 23 -4.31 -9.54 -7.59
N LEU A 24 -5.53 -9.07 -7.84
CA LEU A 24 -5.91 -8.48 -9.14
C LEU A 24 -5.19 -7.15 -9.39
N VAL A 25 -5.05 -6.30 -8.36
CA VAL A 25 -4.29 -5.05 -8.48
C VAL A 25 -2.80 -5.33 -8.64
N MET A 26 -2.26 -6.33 -7.93
CA MET A 26 -0.88 -6.81 -8.15
C MET A 26 -0.63 -7.24 -9.59
N TRP A 27 -1.63 -7.81 -10.27
CA TRP A 27 -1.52 -8.17 -11.69
C TRP A 27 -1.29 -6.95 -12.60
N MET A 28 -1.69 -5.74 -12.18
CA MET A 28 -1.35 -4.50 -12.89
C MET A 28 0.16 -4.30 -13.01
N ALA A 29 0.98 -4.82 -12.08
CA ALA A 29 2.44 -4.74 -12.17
C ALA A 29 2.99 -5.46 -13.41
N ALA A 30 2.38 -6.59 -13.80
CA ALA A 30 2.70 -7.25 -15.07
C ALA A 30 2.31 -6.37 -16.26
N GLY A 31 1.14 -5.70 -16.18
CA GLY A 31 0.69 -4.71 -17.15
C GLY A 31 1.66 -3.53 -17.32
N PHE A 32 2.09 -2.91 -16.22
CA PHE A 32 3.10 -1.85 -16.23
C PHE A 32 4.43 -2.33 -16.83
N THR A 33 4.88 -3.53 -16.47
CA THR A 33 6.10 -4.10 -17.04
C THR A 33 6.00 -4.23 -18.56
N MET A 34 4.88 -4.75 -19.07
CA MET A 34 4.65 -4.89 -20.52
C MET A 34 4.53 -3.54 -21.22
N LEU A 35 3.80 -2.60 -20.63
CA LEU A 35 3.63 -1.25 -21.17
C LEU A 35 4.95 -0.50 -21.24
N GLU A 36 5.72 -0.49 -20.15
CA GLU A 36 7.00 0.21 -20.09
C GLU A 36 8.03 -0.45 -21.01
N SER A 37 8.18 -1.78 -20.98
CA SER A 37 9.17 -2.46 -21.82
C SER A 37 8.84 -2.36 -23.31
N GLY A 38 7.56 -2.33 -23.67
CA GLY A 38 7.09 -2.10 -25.05
C GLY A 38 7.19 -0.65 -25.52
N SER A 39 7.29 0.32 -24.61
CA SER A 39 7.38 1.75 -24.92
C SER A 39 8.83 2.27 -25.01
N VAL A 40 9.82 1.39 -24.83
CA VAL A 40 11.24 1.74 -24.87
C VAL A 40 11.98 1.04 -26.02
N ARG A 41 13.22 1.44 -26.27
CA ARG A 41 14.08 0.76 -27.24
C ARG A 41 14.43 -0.63 -26.72
N THR A 42 14.47 -1.61 -27.63
CA THR A 42 14.74 -3.03 -27.33
C THR A 42 16.01 -3.25 -26.50
N LYS A 43 17.06 -2.45 -26.72
CA LYS A 43 18.31 -2.50 -25.93
C LYS A 43 18.12 -2.22 -24.44
N ASN A 44 17.06 -1.51 -24.06
CA ASN A 44 16.77 -1.09 -22.69
C ASN A 44 15.66 -1.94 -22.04
N ALA A 45 14.97 -2.81 -22.79
CA ALA A 45 13.84 -3.59 -22.29
C ALA A 45 14.18 -4.41 -21.04
N SER A 46 15.35 -5.06 -21.00
CA SER A 46 15.78 -5.85 -19.84
C SER A 46 15.96 -5.00 -18.57
N VAL A 47 16.45 -3.77 -18.71
CA VAL A 47 16.62 -2.84 -17.58
C VAL A 47 15.26 -2.37 -17.07
N ILE A 48 14.29 -2.15 -17.95
CA ILE A 48 12.92 -1.80 -17.58
C ILE A 48 12.23 -2.95 -16.81
N CYS A 49 12.41 -4.20 -17.25
CA CYS A 49 11.89 -5.36 -16.53
C CYS A 49 12.52 -5.46 -15.12
N LEU A 50 13.84 -5.28 -15.01
CA LEU A 50 14.52 -5.29 -13.72
C LEU A 50 14.03 -4.15 -12.80
N LYS A 51 13.80 -2.97 -13.36
CA LYS A 51 13.26 -1.82 -12.63
C LYS A 51 11.86 -2.13 -12.09
N ASN A 52 10.98 -2.75 -12.89
CA ASN A 52 9.63 -3.13 -12.48
C ASN A 52 9.59 -4.23 -11.41
N ILE A 53 10.47 -5.23 -11.50
CA ILE A 53 10.56 -6.26 -10.46
C ILE A 53 11.15 -5.66 -9.18
N GLY A 54 12.23 -4.90 -9.30
CA GLY A 54 12.93 -4.29 -8.18
C GLY A 54 12.09 -3.25 -7.44
N LEU A 55 11.31 -2.42 -8.15
CA LEU A 55 10.43 -1.43 -7.50
C LEU A 55 9.40 -2.13 -6.61
N TYR A 56 8.87 -3.27 -7.04
CA TYR A 56 7.86 -4.01 -6.27
C TYR A 56 8.46 -4.56 -4.98
N SER A 57 9.69 -5.10 -5.04
CA SER A 57 10.41 -5.55 -3.86
C SER A 57 10.72 -4.40 -2.90
N VAL A 58 11.19 -3.26 -3.42
CA VAL A 58 11.49 -2.07 -2.60
C VAL A 58 10.22 -1.52 -1.97
N ALA A 59 9.14 -1.36 -2.74
CA ALA A 59 7.85 -0.86 -2.27
C ALA A 59 7.27 -1.76 -1.17
N GLY A 60 7.26 -3.08 -1.38
CA GLY A 60 6.76 -4.04 -0.40
C GLY A 60 7.49 -3.94 0.94
N ILE A 61 8.82 -3.94 0.92
CA ILE A 61 9.64 -3.89 2.13
C ILE A 61 9.51 -2.53 2.82
N SER A 62 9.71 -1.44 2.10
CA SER A 62 9.68 -0.08 2.69
C SER A 62 8.30 0.30 3.24
N PHE A 63 7.23 -0.08 2.54
CA PHE A 63 5.87 0.16 3.01
C PHE A 63 5.55 -0.70 4.24
N TYR A 64 6.02 -1.95 4.30
CA TYR A 64 5.88 -2.77 5.52
C TYR A 64 6.66 -2.21 6.71
N VAL A 65 7.91 -1.80 6.50
CA VAL A 65 8.80 -1.37 7.58
C VAL A 65 8.43 0.02 8.12
N ILE A 66 7.95 0.93 7.28
CA ILE A 66 7.69 2.32 7.67
C ILE A 66 6.30 2.78 7.20
N GLY A 67 6.00 2.59 5.92
CA GLY A 67 4.90 3.30 5.27
C GLY A 67 3.51 2.98 5.83
N TYR A 68 3.23 1.73 6.18
CA TYR A 68 1.90 1.35 6.65
C TYR A 68 1.52 2.02 7.97
N ASN A 69 2.45 2.07 8.93
CA ASN A 69 2.22 2.77 10.19
C ASN A 69 2.06 4.28 9.97
N LEU A 70 2.88 4.88 9.11
CA LEU A 70 2.74 6.31 8.79
C LEU A 70 1.39 6.66 8.15
N MET A 71 0.77 5.70 7.46
CA MET A 71 -0.51 5.90 6.79
C MET A 71 -1.72 5.64 7.70
N TYR A 72 -1.63 4.71 8.66
CA TYR A 72 -2.79 4.22 9.41
C TYR A 72 -2.66 4.22 10.93
N LEU A 73 -1.46 4.27 11.51
CA LEU A 73 -1.27 4.20 12.96
C LEU A 73 -1.46 5.59 13.58
N ASP A 74 -2.44 5.71 14.49
CA ASP A 74 -2.72 6.93 15.28
C ASP A 74 -2.70 8.22 14.46
N VAL A 75 -3.34 8.20 13.29
CA VAL A 75 -3.35 9.34 12.38
C VAL A 75 -4.04 10.52 13.05
N GLY A 76 -3.25 11.57 13.32
CA GLY A 76 -3.79 12.84 13.82
C GLY A 76 -4.47 13.61 12.70
N SER A 77 -3.79 14.62 12.17
CA SER A 77 -4.27 15.43 11.05
C SER A 77 -3.45 15.21 9.78
N LEU A 78 -2.12 15.25 9.88
CA LEU A 78 -1.21 15.26 8.72
C LEU A 78 -0.43 13.97 8.50
N ILE A 79 -0.15 13.20 9.55
CA ILE A 79 0.71 12.02 9.48
C ILE A 79 0.34 11.06 10.61
N GLY A 80 0.48 9.76 10.37
CA GLY A 80 0.46 8.73 11.41
C GLY A 80 1.76 8.67 12.21
N SER A 81 1.78 7.78 13.20
CA SER A 81 2.91 7.55 14.08
C SER A 81 4.07 6.89 13.34
N PHE A 82 5.27 7.43 13.54
CA PHE A 82 6.49 6.78 13.08
C PHE A 82 6.85 5.61 13.99
N SER A 83 6.86 4.41 13.43
CA SER A 83 7.30 3.19 14.10
C SER A 83 7.91 2.24 13.07
N LEU A 84 9.02 1.61 13.43
CA LEU A 84 9.67 0.61 12.59
C LEU A 84 8.98 -0.74 12.75
N LEU A 85 8.67 -1.35 11.61
CA LEU A 85 7.83 -2.54 11.49
C LEU A 85 6.40 -2.29 11.94
N ARG A 86 5.48 -3.03 11.36
CA ARG A 86 4.07 -2.95 11.72
C ARG A 86 3.87 -3.16 13.22
N THR A 87 3.21 -2.20 13.87
CA THR A 87 2.82 -2.30 15.28
C THR A 87 1.45 -3.00 15.37
N PRO A 88 1.36 -4.20 15.96
CA PRO A 88 0.07 -4.86 16.19
C PRO A 88 -0.77 -4.07 17.20
N SER A 89 -2.09 -4.13 17.08
CA SER A 89 -2.98 -3.51 18.07
C SER A 89 -2.93 -4.25 19.41
N SER A 90 -3.41 -3.61 20.48
CA SER A 90 -3.58 -4.25 21.79
C SER A 90 -4.39 -5.54 21.70
N ASP A 91 -5.41 -5.55 20.84
CA ASP A 91 -6.34 -6.66 20.70
C ASP A 91 -5.69 -7.85 19.99
N GLU A 92 -4.85 -7.59 18.98
CA GLU A 92 -4.07 -8.63 18.33
C GLU A 92 -3.02 -9.24 19.27
N LEU A 93 -2.37 -8.41 20.09
CA LEU A 93 -1.43 -8.89 21.11
C LEU A 93 -2.14 -9.73 22.17
N ALA A 94 -3.33 -9.31 22.61
CA ALA A 94 -4.15 -10.05 23.56
C ALA A 94 -4.61 -11.40 22.98
N LEU A 95 -4.96 -11.44 21.69
CA LEU A 95 -5.30 -12.68 20.99
C LEU A 95 -4.13 -13.65 20.93
N LEU A 96 -2.93 -13.16 20.63
CA LEU A 96 -1.71 -13.97 20.63
C LEU A 96 -1.33 -14.49 22.03
N ALA A 97 -1.63 -13.72 23.07
CA ALA A 97 -1.43 -14.10 24.47
C ALA A 97 -2.51 -15.04 25.01
N GLY A 98 -3.54 -15.38 24.21
CA GLY A 98 -4.62 -16.28 24.62
C GLY A 98 -5.59 -15.66 25.63
N VAL A 99 -5.70 -14.32 25.67
CA VAL A 99 -6.63 -13.62 26.56
C VAL A 99 -8.07 -13.89 26.12
N GLU A 100 -8.92 -14.26 27.07
CA GLU A 100 -10.35 -14.50 26.83
C GLU A 100 -11.04 -13.21 26.35
N GLY A 101 -11.87 -13.30 25.31
CA GLY A 101 -12.55 -12.15 24.70
C GLY A 101 -11.75 -11.38 23.65
N ALA A 102 -10.44 -11.64 23.51
CA ALA A 102 -9.60 -10.93 22.53
C ALA A 102 -9.95 -11.27 21.07
N ARG A 103 -10.50 -12.47 20.83
CA ARG A 103 -10.96 -12.90 19.51
C ARG A 103 -12.09 -12.01 19.00
N GLU A 104 -13.06 -11.72 19.86
CA GLU A 104 -14.22 -10.90 19.56
C GLU A 104 -13.80 -9.45 19.27
N ALA A 105 -12.81 -8.93 20.01
CA ALA A 105 -12.23 -7.60 19.77
C ALA A 105 -11.53 -7.52 18.40
N VAL A 106 -10.73 -8.53 18.04
CA VAL A 106 -10.10 -8.59 16.71
C VAL A 106 -11.14 -8.75 15.60
N ILE A 107 -12.22 -9.52 15.80
CA ILE A 107 -13.30 -9.63 14.81
C ILE A 107 -14.01 -8.28 14.62
N ALA A 108 -14.14 -7.48 15.67
CA ALA A 108 -14.79 -6.17 15.61
C ALA A 108 -14.04 -5.14 14.73
N THR A 109 -12.76 -5.36 14.40
CA THR A 109 -12.05 -4.54 13.40
C THR A 109 -12.63 -4.71 12.00
N GLY A 110 -13.34 -5.81 11.74
CA GLY A 110 -14.05 -6.10 10.50
C GLY A 110 -13.21 -6.78 9.41
N TYR A 111 -11.88 -6.91 9.59
CA TYR A 111 -10.98 -7.66 8.71
C TYR A 111 -9.60 -7.85 9.35
N ALA A 112 -8.83 -8.83 8.84
CA ALA A 112 -7.44 -9.00 9.24
C ALA A 112 -6.58 -7.87 8.68
N VAL A 113 -5.94 -7.08 9.54
CA VAL A 113 -5.15 -5.89 9.15
C VAL A 113 -4.05 -6.19 8.12
N MET A 114 -3.47 -7.40 8.15
CA MET A 114 -2.46 -7.80 7.15
C MET A 114 -3.01 -8.02 5.74
N SER A 115 -4.31 -8.27 5.61
CA SER A 115 -4.95 -8.27 4.29
C SER A 115 -5.06 -6.86 3.72
N ASP A 116 -5.38 -5.87 4.55
CA ASP A 116 -5.35 -4.45 4.16
C ASP A 116 -3.93 -3.99 3.86
N TRP A 117 -2.92 -4.34 4.67
CA TRP A 117 -1.52 -4.05 4.32
C TRP A 117 -1.15 -4.54 2.93
N PHE A 118 -1.49 -5.79 2.59
CA PHE A 118 -1.22 -6.33 1.26
C PHE A 118 -1.95 -5.53 0.18
N PHE A 119 -3.24 -5.24 0.40
CA PHE A 119 -4.04 -4.43 -0.50
C PHE A 119 -3.43 -3.03 -0.72
N GLN A 120 -2.99 -2.35 0.34
CA GLN A 120 -2.42 -1.01 0.25
C GLN A 120 -1.00 -1.01 -0.35
N MET A 121 -0.22 -2.05 -0.07
CA MET A 121 1.13 -2.23 -0.62
C MET A 121 1.10 -2.21 -2.16
N VAL A 122 0.09 -2.81 -2.78
CA VAL A 122 0.00 -2.86 -4.24
C VAL A 122 -0.37 -1.50 -4.86
N PHE A 123 -1.08 -0.63 -4.13
CA PHE A 123 -1.36 0.75 -4.56
C PHE A 123 -0.12 1.65 -4.46
N VAL A 124 0.64 1.57 -3.37
CA VAL A 124 1.89 2.35 -3.26
C VAL A 124 2.94 1.90 -4.29
N ALA A 125 3.00 0.60 -4.59
CA ALA A 125 3.80 0.08 -5.70
C ALA A 125 3.33 0.64 -7.05
N THR A 126 2.02 0.76 -7.26
CA THR A 126 1.42 1.38 -8.46
C THR A 126 1.83 2.85 -8.61
N ALA A 127 1.81 3.64 -7.53
CA ALA A 127 2.28 5.02 -7.56
C ALA A 127 3.76 5.13 -7.99
N ALA A 128 4.62 4.22 -7.49
CA ALA A 128 6.01 4.13 -7.92
C ALA A 128 6.17 3.69 -9.37
N SER A 129 5.32 2.77 -9.87
CA SER A 129 5.28 2.35 -11.27
C SER A 129 4.88 3.49 -12.21
N ILE A 130 4.03 4.42 -11.80
CA ILE A 130 3.69 5.61 -12.61
C ILE A 130 4.95 6.45 -12.85
N VAL A 131 5.74 6.69 -11.80
CA VAL A 131 7.03 7.42 -11.92
C VAL A 131 8.02 6.62 -12.79
N SER A 132 8.09 5.31 -12.58
CA SER A 132 8.89 4.40 -13.39
C SER A 132 8.62 4.57 -14.88
N GLY A 133 7.34 4.51 -15.29
CA GLY A 133 6.95 4.63 -16.69
C GLY A 133 7.25 6.00 -17.29
N ALA A 134 7.03 7.08 -16.54
CA ALA A 134 7.34 8.44 -16.99
C ALA A 134 8.84 8.66 -17.24
N LEU A 135 9.69 8.01 -16.44
CA LEU A 135 11.15 8.18 -16.47
C LEU A 135 11.88 7.07 -17.25
N ALA A 136 11.16 6.17 -17.94
CA ALA A 136 11.64 4.87 -18.43
C ALA A 136 13.12 4.77 -18.84
N GLU A 137 13.58 5.52 -19.86
CA GLU A 137 14.97 5.46 -20.36
C GLU A 137 15.87 6.63 -19.87
N ARG A 138 15.41 7.44 -18.91
CA ARG A 138 16.02 8.74 -18.58
C ARG A 138 16.71 8.78 -17.21
N VAL A 139 16.70 7.68 -16.46
CA VAL A 139 17.26 7.62 -15.10
C VAL A 139 18.15 6.41 -14.87
N LYS A 140 19.10 6.56 -13.95
CA LYS A 140 19.92 5.44 -13.46
C LYS A 140 19.09 4.57 -12.53
N LEU A 141 19.27 3.24 -12.63
CA LEU A 141 18.50 2.26 -11.87
C LEU A 141 18.57 2.48 -10.34
N TRP A 142 19.77 2.68 -9.79
CA TRP A 142 19.94 2.90 -8.35
C TRP A 142 19.33 4.21 -7.87
N SER A 143 19.43 5.28 -8.65
CA SER A 143 18.76 6.56 -8.35
C SER A 143 17.25 6.37 -8.28
N PHE A 144 16.70 5.59 -9.20
CA PHE A 144 15.28 5.24 -9.18
C PHE A 144 14.91 4.40 -7.94
N PHE A 145 15.69 3.41 -7.53
CA PHE A 145 15.38 2.63 -6.32
C PHE A 145 15.45 3.43 -5.01
N VAL A 146 16.41 4.36 -4.90
CA VAL A 146 16.47 5.28 -3.75
C VAL A 146 15.23 6.18 -3.74
N PHE A 147 14.84 6.70 -4.91
CA PHE A 147 13.62 7.49 -5.03
C PHE A 147 12.38 6.67 -4.65
N THR A 148 12.24 5.45 -5.18
CA THR A 148 11.14 4.54 -4.85
C THR A 148 11.07 4.31 -3.35
N LEU A 149 12.18 4.03 -2.68
CA LEU A 149 12.22 3.87 -1.22
C LEU A 149 11.66 5.09 -0.50
N VAL A 150 12.07 6.31 -0.89
CA VAL A 150 11.57 7.54 -0.25
C VAL A 150 10.08 7.75 -0.52
N LEU A 151 9.65 7.52 -1.77
CA LEU A 151 8.25 7.63 -2.17
C LEU A 151 7.36 6.68 -1.37
N THR A 152 7.73 5.41 -1.28
CA THR A 152 6.92 4.33 -0.72
C THR A 152 7.00 4.29 0.81
N ALA A 153 8.11 4.75 1.41
CA ALA A 153 8.26 4.82 2.86
C ALA A 153 7.64 6.09 3.47
N PHE A 154 7.68 7.23 2.77
CA PHE A 154 7.33 8.53 3.36
C PHE A 154 6.29 9.29 2.56
N ILE A 155 6.56 9.63 1.30
CA ILE A 155 5.73 10.59 0.56
C ILE A 155 4.31 10.06 0.35
N TYR A 156 4.17 8.86 -0.22
CA TYR A 156 2.87 8.26 -0.48
C TYR A 156 2.10 7.98 0.82
N PRO A 157 2.69 7.34 1.85
CA PRO A 157 2.01 7.15 3.14
C PRO A 157 1.47 8.42 3.78
N ILE A 158 2.21 9.53 3.72
CA ILE A 158 1.77 10.82 4.25
C ILE A 158 0.54 11.33 3.49
N VAL A 159 0.55 11.25 2.16
CA VAL A 159 -0.62 11.64 1.34
C VAL A 159 -1.82 10.71 1.62
N GLY A 160 -1.57 9.41 1.78
CA GLY A 160 -2.57 8.44 2.17
C GLY A 160 -3.18 8.73 3.55
N ALA A 161 -2.37 9.17 4.52
CA ALA A 161 -2.83 9.52 5.85
C ALA A 161 -3.86 10.66 5.84
N TRP A 162 -3.75 11.61 4.90
CA TRP A 162 -4.69 12.74 4.79
C TRP A 162 -6.12 12.31 4.47
N THR A 163 -6.28 11.15 3.83
CA THR A 163 -7.53 10.68 3.22
C THR A 163 -7.92 9.32 3.80
N TRP A 164 -7.37 8.23 3.27
CA TRP A 164 -7.65 6.86 3.73
C TRP A 164 -7.24 6.60 5.18
N GLY A 165 -6.24 7.33 5.69
CA GLY A 165 -5.85 7.29 7.11
C GLY A 165 -6.75 8.10 8.05
N GLY A 166 -7.74 8.85 7.55
CA GLY A 166 -8.66 9.64 8.40
C GLY A 166 -8.16 11.05 8.77
N GLY A 167 -7.10 11.53 8.12
CA GLY A 167 -6.54 12.87 8.33
C GLY A 167 -7.41 14.01 7.81
N TRP A 168 -6.79 15.18 7.66
CA TRP A 168 -7.50 16.45 7.45
C TRP A 168 -8.38 16.51 6.19
N LEU A 169 -7.96 15.92 5.06
CA LEU A 169 -8.78 15.91 3.84
C LEU A 169 -10.03 15.05 4.03
N SER A 170 -9.90 13.90 4.71
CA SER A 170 -11.02 13.05 5.09
C SER A 170 -12.04 13.82 5.95
N GLN A 171 -11.53 14.57 6.94
CA GLN A 171 -12.37 15.40 7.83
C GLN A 171 -13.09 16.54 7.09
N MET A 172 -12.54 17.01 5.97
CA MET A 172 -13.20 17.98 5.09
C MET A 172 -14.21 17.35 4.11
N GLY A 173 -14.38 16.03 4.13
CA GLY A 173 -15.29 15.31 3.24
C GLY A 173 -14.72 15.05 1.84
N PHE A 174 -13.39 15.12 1.66
CA PHE A 174 -12.74 14.78 0.40
C PHE A 174 -12.95 13.29 0.08
N GLN A 175 -13.34 13.00 -1.17
CA GLN A 175 -13.63 11.64 -1.62
C GLN A 175 -12.62 11.21 -2.68
N ASP A 176 -11.76 10.25 -2.31
CA ASP A 176 -10.91 9.51 -3.24
C ASP A 176 -11.14 8.02 -3.03
N PHE A 177 -12.02 7.43 -3.84
CA PHE A 177 -12.49 6.06 -3.62
C PHE A 177 -11.41 5.01 -3.91
N ALA A 178 -10.65 5.19 -5.00
CA ALA A 178 -9.71 4.18 -5.50
C ALA A 178 -8.31 4.75 -5.81
N GLY A 179 -8.00 5.96 -5.35
CA GLY A 179 -6.65 6.51 -5.39
C GLY A 179 -6.38 7.38 -6.63
N SER A 180 -7.39 8.05 -7.18
CA SER A 180 -7.18 9.01 -8.27
C SER A 180 -6.23 10.14 -7.85
N THR A 181 -6.26 10.55 -6.59
CA THR A 181 -5.32 11.52 -6.04
C THR A 181 -4.16 10.82 -5.35
N ILE A 182 -4.43 9.90 -4.43
CA ILE A 182 -3.39 9.28 -3.58
C ILE A 182 -2.38 8.48 -4.43
N VAL A 183 -2.83 7.83 -5.50
CA VAL A 183 -2.00 6.97 -6.36
C VAL A 183 -1.60 7.71 -7.62
N HIS A 184 -2.58 8.09 -8.45
CA HIS A 184 -2.30 8.70 -9.75
C HIS A 184 -1.82 10.15 -9.61
N GLY A 185 -2.45 10.93 -8.75
CA GLY A 185 -2.01 12.30 -8.43
C GLY A 185 -0.60 12.32 -7.84
N THR A 186 -0.36 11.56 -6.77
CA THR A 186 0.98 11.48 -6.14
C THR A 186 2.04 11.00 -7.11
N GLY A 187 1.79 9.89 -7.83
CA GLY A 187 2.74 9.35 -8.81
C GLY A 187 2.97 10.32 -9.98
N GLY A 188 1.92 10.98 -10.48
CA GLY A 188 2.01 11.95 -11.56
C GLY A 188 2.77 13.22 -11.16
N CYS A 189 2.50 13.78 -9.99
CA CYS A 189 3.23 14.94 -9.46
C CYS A 189 4.70 14.59 -9.18
N ALA A 190 4.97 13.42 -8.61
CA ALA A 190 6.31 12.93 -8.37
C ALA A 190 7.11 12.69 -9.67
N ALA A 191 6.44 12.24 -10.73
CA ALA A 191 7.06 12.05 -12.03
C ALA A 191 7.39 13.38 -12.75
N LEU A 192 6.63 14.44 -12.44
CA LEU A 192 6.79 15.76 -13.05
C LEU A 192 7.92 16.57 -12.39
N ALA A 193 8.11 16.43 -11.08
CA ALA A 193 9.12 17.12 -10.28
C ALA A 193 10.56 16.69 -10.61
#